data_AF-A0AAU2PCT2-F1
#
_entry.id   AF-A0AAU2PCT2-F1
#
_cell.length_a   1.000
_cell.length_b   1.000
_cell.length_c   1.000
_cell.angle_alpha   90.00
_cell.angle_beta   90.00
_cell.angle_gamma   90.00
#
_symmetry.space_group_name_H-M   'P 1'
#
loop_
_entity.id
_entity.type
_entity.pdbx_description
1 polymer ?
#
loop_
_entity_poly.entity_id
_entity_poly.type
_entity_poly.pdbx_seq_one_letter_code
_entity_poly.pdbx_strand_id
1 'polypeptide(L)'
;MSRSRPPLPEFAQAAYAAYGAATGHRTYNDRPMPEWEDLGEQIQAAWVCAAGAVSLNTLATLGAVDHDGSPDVGDIVLVPVDPAESNGARVAPAVITRVWNKTTVNARVLHDSDAVRWRTSLTFVDSLDNAMAGAAVWTWPTSD
;
A
#
# COMPACT_ATOMS: atom_id res chain seq x y z
N MET A 1 14.94 -19.69 -11.66
CA MET A 1 14.15 -19.38 -12.88
C MET A 1 13.59 -17.98 -12.71
N SER A 2 14.05 -17.01 -13.49
CA SER A 2 13.58 -15.63 -13.40
C SER A 2 12.18 -15.54 -13.99
N ARG A 3 11.16 -15.20 -13.18
CA ARG A 3 9.82 -14.92 -13.68
C ARG A 3 9.86 -13.53 -14.30
N SER A 4 9.95 -13.47 -15.63
CA SER A 4 9.83 -12.21 -16.34
C SER A 4 8.42 -11.65 -16.11
N ARG A 5 8.33 -10.35 -15.86
CA ARG A 5 7.07 -9.64 -15.65
C ARG A 5 6.16 -9.82 -16.88
N PRO A 6 4.90 -10.27 -16.73
CA PRO A 6 3.91 -10.27 -17.79
C PRO A 6 3.72 -8.85 -18.37
N PRO A 7 3.62 -8.68 -19.68
CA PRO A 7 3.25 -7.40 -20.27
C PRO A 7 1.85 -6.94 -19.78
N LEU A 8 1.64 -5.62 -19.68
CA LEU A 8 0.41 -5.01 -19.15
C LEU A 8 -0.92 -5.56 -19.73
N PRO A 9 -1.00 -5.91 -21.03
CA PRO A 9 -2.20 -6.55 -21.58
C PRO A 9 -2.52 -7.92 -20.95
N GLU A 10 -1.52 -8.70 -20.54
CA GLU A 10 -1.75 -10.00 -19.89
C GLU A 10 -2.33 -9.83 -18.47
N PHE A 11 -1.92 -8.78 -17.74
CA PHE A 11 -2.54 -8.46 -16.45
C PHE A 11 -4.00 -8.02 -16.59
N ALA A 12 -4.32 -7.27 -17.65
CA ALA A 12 -5.68 -6.84 -17.93
C ALA A 12 -6.60 -8.02 -18.25
N GLN A 13 -6.14 -8.94 -19.09
CA GLN A 13 -6.87 -10.18 -19.41
C GLN A 13 -7.06 -11.07 -18.18
N ALA A 14 -6.01 -11.24 -17.36
CA ALA A 14 -6.11 -12.00 -16.12
C ALA A 14 -7.10 -11.37 -15.13
N ALA A 15 -7.08 -10.04 -14.98
CA ALA A 15 -8.02 -9.30 -14.13
C ALA A 15 -9.46 -9.43 -14.65
N TYR A 16 -9.67 -9.35 -15.96
CA TYR A 16 -10.98 -9.54 -16.58
C TYR A 16 -11.51 -10.96 -16.38
N ALA A 17 -10.66 -11.98 -16.57
CA ALA A 17 -11.02 -13.37 -16.34
C ALA A 17 -11.38 -13.64 -14.86
N ALA A 18 -10.61 -13.07 -13.92
CA ALA A 18 -10.90 -13.17 -12.49
C ALA A 18 -12.22 -12.49 -12.12
N TYR A 19 -12.49 -11.32 -12.70
CA TYR A 19 -13.77 -10.63 -12.55
C TYR A 19 -14.93 -11.48 -13.07
N GLY A 20 -14.78 -12.08 -14.25
CA GLY A 20 -15.75 -13.03 -14.81
C GLY A 20 -16.02 -14.20 -13.88
N ALA A 21 -14.99 -14.84 -13.32
CA ALA A 21 -15.16 -15.93 -12.36
C ALA A 21 -15.93 -15.47 -11.10
N ALA A 22 -15.64 -14.27 -10.59
CA ALA A 22 -16.30 -13.71 -9.41
C ALA A 22 -17.77 -13.36 -9.65
N THR A 23 -18.16 -13.01 -10.88
CA THR A 23 -19.55 -12.69 -11.25
C THR A 23 -20.32 -13.89 -11.82
N GLY A 24 -19.71 -15.08 -11.85
CA GLY A 24 -20.29 -16.24 -12.53
C GLY A 24 -20.45 -16.02 -14.04
N HIS A 25 -19.58 -15.18 -14.62
CA HIS A 25 -19.58 -14.76 -16.03
C HIS A 25 -20.89 -14.08 -16.46
N ARG A 26 -21.50 -13.32 -15.55
CA ARG A 26 -22.73 -12.56 -15.82
C ARG A 26 -22.52 -11.06 -15.66
N THR A 27 -23.19 -10.28 -16.50
CA THR A 27 -23.30 -8.83 -16.37
C THR A 27 -24.38 -8.45 -15.35
N TYR A 28 -24.47 -7.16 -15.01
CA TYR A 28 -25.45 -6.64 -14.03
C TYR A 28 -26.92 -6.89 -14.41
N ASN A 29 -27.20 -7.15 -15.69
CA ASN A 29 -28.53 -7.45 -16.22
C ASN A 29 -28.68 -8.93 -16.62
N ASP A 30 -27.90 -9.80 -15.99
CA ASP A 30 -27.98 -11.28 -16.11
C ASP A 30 -27.63 -11.84 -17.49
N ARG A 31 -27.04 -11.04 -18.37
CA ARG A 31 -26.53 -11.50 -19.66
C ARG A 31 -25.15 -12.15 -19.48
N PRO A 32 -24.75 -13.07 -20.39
CA PRO A 32 -23.39 -13.56 -20.41
C PRO A 32 -22.40 -12.39 -20.58
N MET A 33 -21.30 -12.42 -19.84
CA MET A 33 -20.15 -11.57 -20.14
C MET A 33 -19.56 -11.95 -21.50
N PRO A 34 -19.16 -10.96 -22.32
CA PRO A 34 -18.42 -11.24 -23.55
C PRO A 34 -17.03 -11.82 -23.25
N GLU A 35 -16.46 -12.54 -24.20
CA GLU A 35 -15.05 -12.91 -24.15
C GLU A 35 -14.18 -11.66 -24.36
N TRP A 36 -12.90 -11.73 -23.96
CA TRP A 36 -11.99 -10.59 -24.03
C TRP A 36 -11.89 -10.00 -25.44
N GLU A 37 -11.79 -10.86 -26.45
CA GLU A 37 -11.67 -10.49 -27.86
C GLU A 37 -12.93 -9.80 -28.42
N ASP A 38 -14.09 -10.07 -27.81
CA ASP A 38 -15.38 -9.48 -28.19
C ASP A 38 -15.63 -8.13 -27.49
N LEU A 39 -14.77 -7.74 -26.55
CA LEU A 39 -14.80 -6.41 -25.96
C LEU A 39 -14.41 -5.35 -27.00
N GLY A 40 -15.13 -4.24 -27.02
CA GLY A 40 -14.69 -3.06 -27.76
C GLY A 40 -13.35 -2.52 -27.23
N GLU A 41 -12.55 -1.94 -28.11
CA GLU A 41 -11.19 -1.42 -27.80
C GLU A 41 -11.17 -0.50 -26.58
N GLN A 42 -12.20 0.34 -26.42
CA GLN A 42 -12.30 1.26 -25.28
C GLN A 42 -12.39 0.51 -23.93
N ILE A 43 -13.09 -0.61 -23.88
CA ILE A 43 -13.24 -1.40 -22.65
C ILE A 43 -11.93 -2.16 -22.37
N GLN A 44 -11.31 -2.74 -23.40
CA GLN A 44 -9.99 -3.37 -23.25
C GLN A 44 -8.95 -2.36 -22.73
N ALA A 45 -8.91 -1.15 -23.31
CA ALA A 45 -8.02 -0.09 -22.86
C ALA A 45 -8.27 0.32 -21.40
N ALA A 46 -9.54 0.39 -20.98
CA ALA A 46 -9.89 0.70 -19.59
C ALA A 46 -9.34 -0.37 -18.62
N TRP A 47 -9.46 -1.66 -18.96
CA TRP A 47 -8.89 -2.75 -18.17
C TRP A 47 -7.36 -2.71 -18.14
N VAL A 48 -6.70 -2.39 -19.26
CA VAL A 48 -5.24 -2.20 -19.31
C VAL A 48 -4.80 -1.05 -18.41
N CYS A 49 -5.49 0.09 -18.47
CA CYS A 49 -5.21 1.23 -17.59
C CYS A 49 -5.42 0.87 -16.12
N ALA A 50 -6.52 0.19 -15.78
CA ALA A 50 -6.81 -0.22 -14.41
C ALA A 50 -5.77 -1.22 -13.89
N ALA A 51 -5.45 -2.26 -14.66
CA ALA A 51 -4.41 -3.24 -14.32
C ALA A 51 -3.02 -2.58 -14.21
N GLY A 52 -2.72 -1.60 -15.06
CA GLY A 52 -1.51 -0.79 -14.97
C GLY A 52 -1.47 0.07 -13.71
N ALA A 53 -2.54 0.76 -13.36
CA ALA A 53 -2.63 1.59 -12.16
C ALA A 53 -2.51 0.75 -10.87
N VAL A 54 -3.20 -0.40 -10.81
CA VAL A 54 -3.05 -1.35 -9.70
C VAL A 54 -1.64 -1.91 -9.68
N SER A 55 -1.07 -2.35 -10.81
CA SER A 55 0.30 -2.84 -10.83
C SER A 55 1.32 -1.79 -10.40
N LEU A 56 1.15 -0.52 -10.76
CA LEU A 56 2.03 0.57 -10.34
C LEU A 56 1.86 0.88 -8.85
N ASN A 57 0.63 0.88 -8.35
CA ASN A 57 0.35 1.12 -6.93
C ASN A 57 0.81 -0.06 -6.07
N THR A 58 0.55 -1.29 -6.51
CA THR A 58 1.00 -2.52 -5.88
C THR A 58 2.50 -2.71 -6.04
N LEU A 59 3.18 -2.22 -7.07
CA LEU A 59 4.65 -2.17 -7.10
C LEU A 59 5.22 -1.05 -6.24
N ALA A 60 4.48 0.04 -6.02
CA ALA A 60 4.84 1.03 -5.00
C ALA A 60 4.58 0.54 -3.57
N THR A 61 3.72 -0.48 -3.41
CA THR A 61 3.33 -1.03 -2.10
C THR A 61 4.05 -2.36 -1.77
N LEU A 62 4.23 -3.26 -2.75
CA LEU A 62 5.02 -4.50 -2.68
C LEU A 62 6.49 -4.28 -3.03
N GLY A 63 6.79 -3.22 -3.79
CA GLY A 63 8.04 -2.50 -3.61
C GLY A 63 7.91 -1.63 -2.37
N ALA A 64 7.69 -2.29 -1.22
CA ALA A 64 8.39 -1.90 0.00
C ALA A 64 9.82 -1.63 -0.47
N VAL A 65 10.11 -0.34 -0.53
CA VAL A 65 11.14 0.22 -1.38
C VAL A 65 12.46 -0.49 -1.05
N ASP A 66 13.24 -0.85 -2.07
CA ASP A 66 14.71 -0.92 -1.90
C ASP A 66 15.19 0.51 -1.60
N HIS A 67 14.75 1.11 -0.49
CA HIS A 67 15.52 2.14 0.15
C HIS A 67 16.77 1.41 0.60
N ASP A 68 17.94 2.02 0.46
CA ASP A 68 19.19 1.52 1.07
C ASP A 68 19.15 1.53 2.62
N GLY A 69 17.95 1.42 3.20
CA GLY A 69 17.56 1.72 4.57
C GLY A 69 17.28 3.20 4.83
N SER A 70 17.52 4.12 3.87
CA SER A 70 17.36 5.56 4.13
C SER A 70 15.90 6.02 3.92
N PRO A 71 15.30 6.71 4.90
CA PRO A 71 13.98 7.30 4.78
C PRO A 71 13.98 8.53 3.86
N ASP A 72 12.87 8.72 3.15
CA ASP A 72 12.52 9.89 2.37
C ASP A 72 11.24 10.57 2.88
N VAL A 73 11.05 11.83 2.51
CA VAL A 73 9.79 12.54 2.80
C VAL A 73 8.66 11.92 1.98
N GLY A 74 7.58 11.54 2.66
CA GLY A 74 6.41 10.88 2.05
C GLY A 74 6.30 9.40 2.40
N ASP A 75 7.37 8.77 2.87
CA ASP A 75 7.34 7.34 3.21
C ASP A 75 6.38 7.05 4.36
N ILE A 76 5.81 5.85 4.33
CA ILE A 76 4.98 5.32 5.41
C ILE A 76 5.83 4.50 6.37
N VAL A 77 5.80 4.88 7.64
CA VAL A 77 6.47 4.19 8.74
C VAL A 77 5.46 3.82 9.83
N LEU A 78 5.85 2.93 10.73
CA LEU A 78 5.06 2.59 11.91
C LEU A 78 5.62 3.29 13.15
N VAL A 79 4.71 3.78 14.00
CA VAL A 79 5.06 4.39 15.29
C VAL A 79 4.20 3.81 16.41
N PRO A 80 4.71 3.74 17.65
CA PRO A 80 3.93 3.29 18.79
C PRO A 80 2.89 4.34 19.20
N VAL A 81 1.67 3.90 19.42
CA VAL A 81 0.53 4.74 19.83
C VAL A 81 -0.17 4.16 21.04
N ASP A 82 -0.97 4.99 21.72
CA ASP A 82 -1.86 4.51 22.76
C ASP A 82 -3.01 3.72 22.10
N PRO A 83 -3.26 2.45 22.47
CA PRO A 83 -4.40 1.69 21.98
C PRO A 83 -5.76 2.38 22.13
N ALA A 84 -5.92 3.20 23.18
CA ALA A 84 -7.15 3.97 23.38
C ALA A 84 -7.38 5.02 22.27
N GLU A 85 -6.32 5.46 21.59
CA GLU A 85 -6.36 6.47 20.52
C GLU A 85 -6.37 5.84 19.12
N SER A 86 -6.31 4.51 19.01
CA SER A 86 -6.12 3.79 17.73
C SER A 86 -6.88 2.46 17.67
N ASN A 87 -8.11 2.42 18.21
CA ASN A 87 -9.02 1.26 18.13
C ASN A 87 -8.40 -0.05 18.63
N GLY A 88 -7.59 0.01 19.69
CA GLY A 88 -6.91 -1.15 20.28
C GLY A 88 -5.56 -1.49 19.65
N ALA A 89 -5.17 -0.85 18.55
CA ALA A 89 -3.86 -1.04 17.93
C ALA A 89 -2.75 -0.34 18.73
N ARG A 90 -1.62 -1.04 18.94
CA ARG A 90 -0.43 -0.48 19.63
C ARG A 90 0.51 0.28 18.70
N VAL A 91 0.31 0.12 17.39
CA VAL A 91 1.08 0.77 16.34
C VAL A 91 0.14 1.43 15.35
N ALA A 92 0.54 2.58 14.83
CA ALA A 92 -0.19 3.28 13.79
C ALA A 92 0.75 3.68 12.65
N PRO A 93 0.24 3.74 11.41
CA PRO A 93 1.00 4.30 10.31
C PRO A 93 1.25 5.79 10.50
N ALA A 94 2.38 6.28 10.00
CA ALA A 94 2.74 7.67 9.99
C ALA A 94 3.47 8.03 8.69
N VAL A 95 3.23 9.24 8.18
CA VAL A 95 3.89 9.76 6.96
C VAL A 95 5.11 10.56 7.36
N ILE A 96 6.29 10.27 6.81
CA ILE A 96 7.48 11.09 7.02
C ILE A 96 7.27 12.46 6.38
N THR A 97 7.49 13.50 7.18
CA THR A 97 7.36 14.91 6.76
C THR A 97 8.69 15.65 6.71
N ARG A 98 9.72 15.08 7.34
CA ARG A 98 11.10 15.60 7.30
C ARG A 98 12.09 14.51 7.64
N VAL A 99 13.20 14.47 6.90
CA VAL A 99 14.35 13.59 7.17
C VAL A 99 15.51 14.45 7.69
N TRP A 100 16.10 14.04 8.80
CA TRP A 100 17.31 14.67 9.34
C TRP A 100 18.57 13.90 8.96
N ASN A 101 18.47 12.57 9.04
CA ASN A 101 19.50 11.61 8.64
C ASN A 101 18.84 10.23 8.45
N LYS A 102 19.65 9.20 8.16
CA LYS A 102 19.17 7.84 7.87
C LYS A 102 18.29 7.20 8.96
N THR A 103 18.40 7.67 10.21
CA THR A 103 17.67 7.08 11.35
C THR A 103 16.71 8.06 12.00
N THR A 104 16.76 9.35 11.68
CA THR A 104 16.03 10.39 12.42
C THR A 104 15.11 11.19 11.53
N VAL A 105 13.82 11.19 11.87
CA VAL A 105 12.75 11.78 11.04
C VAL A 105 11.71 12.54 11.88
N ASN A 106 10.93 13.41 11.25
CA ASN A 106 9.65 13.86 11.78
C ASN A 106 8.52 13.23 10.98
N ALA A 107 7.48 12.75 11.65
CA ALA A 107 6.37 12.08 11.01
C ALA A 107 5.02 12.58 11.51
N ARG A 108 4.03 12.44 10.63
CA ARG A 108 2.63 12.73 10.90
C ARG A 108 1.88 11.43 11.11
N VAL A 109 1.34 11.20 12.31
CA VAL A 109 0.63 9.96 12.63
C VAL A 109 -0.76 9.95 11.97
N LEU A 110 -1.12 8.83 11.37
CA LEU A 110 -2.42 8.53 10.81
C LEU A 110 -3.14 7.62 11.82
N HIS A 111 -4.07 8.18 12.57
CA HIS A 111 -4.86 7.42 13.56
C HIS A 111 -6.33 7.82 13.46
N ASP A 112 -7.21 6.98 13.98
CA ASP A 112 -8.65 7.05 13.74
C ASP A 112 -9.37 8.14 14.55
N SER A 113 -8.65 8.87 15.40
CA SER A 113 -9.20 10.01 16.16
C SER A 113 -9.05 11.33 15.40
N ASP A 114 -9.81 12.34 15.81
CA ASP A 114 -9.69 13.72 15.33
C ASP A 114 -8.42 14.44 15.81
N ALA A 115 -7.66 13.83 16.72
CA ALA A 115 -6.44 14.41 17.23
C ALA A 115 -5.35 14.50 16.14
N VAL A 116 -4.68 15.66 16.11
CA VAL A 116 -3.66 15.98 15.12
C VAL A 116 -2.30 15.67 15.72
N ARG A 117 -1.84 14.41 15.71
CA ARG A 117 -0.54 14.05 16.32
C ARG A 117 0.65 14.19 15.36
N TRP A 118 1.47 15.20 15.65
CA TRP A 118 2.82 15.36 15.08
C TRP A 118 3.86 14.69 15.97
N ARG A 119 4.86 14.06 15.35
CA ARG A 119 5.98 13.42 16.05
C ARG A 119 7.29 13.96 15.49
N THR A 120 8.15 14.43 16.39
CA THR A 120 9.44 15.03 16.04
C THR A 120 10.59 14.15 16.53
N SER A 121 11.69 14.15 15.78
CA SER A 121 12.94 13.47 16.15
C SER A 121 12.77 11.98 16.46
N LEU A 122 11.93 11.28 15.68
CA LEU A 122 11.76 9.83 15.81
C LEU A 122 13.04 9.12 15.37
N THR A 123 13.48 8.13 16.14
CA THR A 123 14.68 7.34 15.84
C THR A 123 14.31 5.94 15.35
N PHE A 124 15.00 5.45 14.32
CA PHE A 124 14.76 4.14 13.75
C PHE A 124 15.04 3.03 14.77
N VAL A 125 14.16 2.03 14.81
CA VAL A 125 14.35 0.76 15.52
C VAL A 125 13.90 -0.39 14.63
N ASP A 126 14.55 -1.55 14.76
CA ASP A 126 14.23 -2.72 13.95
C ASP A 126 12.85 -3.34 14.29
N SER A 127 12.35 -3.10 15.51
CA SER A 127 11.04 -3.58 15.96
C SER A 127 10.43 -2.65 17.02
N LEU A 128 9.10 -2.61 17.05
CA LEU A 128 8.28 -1.87 18.04
C LEU A 128 7.72 -2.76 19.16
N ASP A 129 8.06 -4.05 19.23
CA ASP A 129 7.44 -5.02 20.16
C ASP A 129 7.45 -4.56 21.63
N ASN A 130 8.50 -3.83 22.03
CA ASN A 130 8.69 -3.32 23.39
C ASN A 130 8.52 -1.79 23.51
N ALA A 131 8.14 -1.12 22.42
CA ALA A 131 8.02 0.33 22.40
C ALA A 131 6.75 0.76 23.15
N MET A 132 6.93 1.66 24.12
CA MET A 132 5.81 2.27 24.83
C MET A 132 5.07 3.27 23.95
N ALA A 133 3.76 3.42 24.19
CA ALA A 133 2.97 4.49 23.59
C ALA A 133 3.68 5.83 23.81
N GLY A 134 3.91 6.57 22.72
CA GLY A 134 4.60 7.85 22.77
C GLY A 134 6.13 7.79 22.79
N ALA A 135 6.77 6.61 22.72
CA ALA A 135 8.21 6.50 22.52
C ALA A 135 8.64 7.12 21.17
N ALA A 136 9.72 7.91 21.18
CA ALA A 136 10.21 8.66 20.01
C ALA A 136 10.95 7.75 19.01
N VAL A 137 10.28 6.71 18.54
CA VAL A 137 10.83 5.70 17.65
C VAL A 137 9.91 5.43 16.46
N TRP A 138 10.49 4.89 15.39
CA TRP A 138 9.77 4.45 14.20
C TRP A 138 10.40 3.17 13.62
N THR A 139 9.63 2.40 12.86
CA THR A 139 10.13 1.25 12.09
C THR A 139 9.46 1.18 10.72
N TRP A 140 10.01 0.38 9.82
CA TRP A 140 9.42 0.13 8.51
C TRP A 140 8.21 -0.82 8.64
N PRO A 141 7.15 -0.68 7.83
CA PRO A 141 6.10 -1.68 7.74
C PRO A 141 6.69 -3.03 7.29
N THR A 142 6.43 -4.10 8.03
CA THR A 142 6.82 -5.45 7.62
C THR A 142 5.79 -6.00 6.64
N SER A 143 6.26 -6.68 5.57
CA SER A 143 5.40 -7.47 4.70
C SER A 143 5.28 -8.87 5.30
N ASP A 144 4.18 -9.14 6.00
CA ASP A 144 3.79 -10.51 6.36
C ASP A 144 3.17 -11.25 5.16
#